data_AF-A0A8S9M2U1-F1
#
_entry.id   AF-A0A8S9M2U1-F1
#
_cell.length_a   1.000
_cell.length_b   1.000
_cell.length_c   1.000
_cell.angle_alpha   90.00
_cell.angle_beta   90.00
_cell.angle_gamma   90.00
#
_symmetry.space_group_name_H-M   'P 1'
#
loop_
_entity.id
_entity.type
_entity.pdbx_description
1 polymer ?
#
loop_
_entity_poly.entity_id
_entity_poly.type
_entity_poly.pdbx_seq_one_letter_code
_entity_poly.pdbx_strand_id
1 'polypeptide(L)'
;MMTPSVNHSFGWREVVLKQAISYLTGGQCSGWTGFSLISLLSPFQVLYRVCELNWLPGSDTDSMMKNRLRLLYAVAKRKPIDFGHLVYDQVIEVTCKTDWDTNLIFPNLIYQLLMLQKEVPLLPGDEEP
;
A
#
# COMPACT_ATOMS: atom_id res chain seq x y z
N MET A 1 7.68 -8.43 -22.65
CA MET A 1 6.42 -8.51 -21.87
C MET A 1 5.93 -7.09 -21.71
N MET A 2 4.77 -6.71 -22.28
CA MET A 2 4.21 -5.37 -22.04
C MET A 2 3.73 -5.33 -20.59
N THR A 3 4.30 -4.43 -19.79
CA THR A 3 3.74 -4.07 -18.49
C THR A 3 2.38 -3.41 -18.74
N PRO A 4 1.27 -3.94 -18.19
CA PRO A 4 -0.03 -3.28 -18.33
C PRO A 4 0.05 -1.90 -17.71
N SER A 5 -0.26 -0.85 -18.47
CA SER A 5 -0.34 0.51 -17.92
C SER A 5 -1.71 0.74 -17.28
N VAL A 6 -1.73 1.23 -16.05
CA VAL A 6 -2.96 1.66 -15.37
C VAL A 6 -3.16 3.13 -15.69
N ASN A 7 -4.00 3.43 -16.69
CA ASN A 7 -4.24 4.82 -17.11
C ASN A 7 -5.08 5.61 -16.10
N HIS A 8 -5.90 4.93 -15.29
CA HIS A 8 -6.70 5.53 -14.23
C HIS A 8 -6.72 4.61 -13.01
N SER A 9 -6.10 5.07 -11.93
CA SER A 9 -6.10 4.35 -10.65
C SER A 9 -7.43 4.55 -9.95
N PHE A 10 -8.02 3.46 -9.45
CA PHE A 10 -9.22 3.54 -8.63
C PHE A 10 -8.90 4.22 -7.30
N GLY A 11 -9.72 5.21 -6.91
CA GLY A 11 -9.64 5.94 -5.64
C GLY A 11 -9.97 5.08 -4.41
N TRP A 12 -9.17 4.06 -4.15
CA TRP A 12 -9.43 3.07 -3.08
C TRP A 12 -9.48 3.72 -1.69
N ARG A 13 -8.75 4.81 -1.45
CA ARG A 13 -8.79 5.55 -0.17
C ARG A 13 -10.17 6.14 0.14
N GLU A 14 -10.97 6.40 -0.88
CA GLU A 14 -12.32 6.99 -0.79
C GLU A 14 -13.42 5.94 -0.56
N VAL A 15 -13.07 4.65 -0.61
CA VAL A 15 -14.01 3.56 -0.35
C VAL A 15 -14.63 3.73 1.03
N VAL A 16 -15.96 3.68 1.08
CA VAL A 16 -16.73 3.70 2.32
C VAL A 16 -16.35 2.48 3.15
N LEU A 17 -15.69 2.71 4.29
CA LEU A 17 -15.14 1.65 5.14
C LEU A 17 -16.19 0.61 5.54
N LYS A 18 -17.42 1.06 5.83
CA LYS A 18 -18.57 0.20 6.15
C LYS A 18 -18.83 -0.84 5.07
N GLN A 19 -18.78 -0.42 3.81
CA GLN A 19 -19.00 -1.27 2.63
C GLN A 19 -17.84 -2.27 2.47
N ALA A 20 -16.61 -1.82 2.66
CA ALA A 20 -15.43 -2.68 2.59
C ALA A 20 -15.49 -3.80 3.63
N ILE A 21 -15.73 -3.45 4.90
CA ILE A 21 -15.81 -4.41 6.00
C ILE A 21 -16.93 -5.43 5.75
N SER A 22 -18.15 -4.95 5.48
CA SER A 22 -19.29 -5.83 5.25
C SER A 22 -19.03 -6.83 4.11
N TYR A 23 -18.39 -6.38 3.03
CA TYR A 23 -18.01 -7.28 1.93
C TYR A 23 -16.96 -8.30 2.33
N LEU A 24 -15.88 -7.87 2.99
CA LEU A 24 -14.74 -8.72 3.35
C LEU A 24 -15.07 -9.73 4.47
N THR A 25 -16.10 -9.46 5.28
CA THR A 25 -16.57 -10.38 6.33
C THR A 25 -17.78 -11.21 5.91
N GLY A 26 -18.20 -11.16 4.63
CA GLY A 26 -19.43 -11.84 4.17
C GLY A 26 -20.69 -11.39 4.91
N GLY A 27 -20.74 -10.13 5.36
CA GLY A 27 -21.87 -9.54 6.08
C GLY A 27 -21.84 -9.67 7.60
N GLN A 28 -20.88 -10.42 8.19
CA GLN A 28 -20.81 -10.60 9.65
C GLN A 28 -20.58 -9.29 10.43
N CYS A 29 -19.77 -8.38 9.90
CA CYS A 29 -19.54 -7.06 10.48
C CYS A 29 -20.25 -5.99 9.66
N SER A 30 -20.98 -5.11 10.33
CA SER A 30 -21.71 -4.01 9.69
C SER A 30 -20.90 -2.70 9.63
N GLY A 31 -19.67 -2.66 10.14
CA GLY A 31 -18.83 -1.47 10.21
C GLY A 31 -17.56 -1.69 11.04
N TRP A 32 -16.85 -0.61 11.37
CA TRP A 32 -15.59 -0.65 12.14
C TRP A 32 -15.82 -1.08 13.60
N THR A 33 -16.89 -0.60 14.23
CA THR A 33 -17.22 -0.97 15.61
C THR A 33 -17.53 -2.47 15.69
N GLY A 34 -16.78 -3.20 16.50
CA GLY A 34 -16.90 -4.66 16.64
C GLY A 34 -16.23 -5.47 15.51
N PHE A 35 -15.50 -4.82 14.60
CA PHE A 35 -14.67 -5.51 13.62
C PHE A 35 -13.43 -6.15 14.29
N SER A 36 -13.08 -7.35 13.84
CA SER A 36 -11.81 -7.99 14.13
C SER A 36 -11.27 -8.68 12.89
N LEU A 37 -9.95 -8.81 12.76
CA LEU A 37 -9.32 -9.48 11.61
C LEU A 37 -9.78 -10.94 11.47
N ILE A 38 -10.12 -11.61 12.57
CA ILE A 38 -10.67 -12.98 12.54
C ILE A 38 -12.04 -13.07 11.88
N SER A 39 -12.78 -11.95 11.79
CA SER A 39 -14.10 -11.88 11.15
C SER A 39 -14.01 -11.80 9.63
N LEU A 40 -12.81 -11.58 9.06
CA LEU A 40 -12.60 -11.63 7.62
C LEU A 40 -12.82 -13.06 7.09
N LEU A 41 -13.35 -13.18 5.88
CA LEU A 41 -13.36 -14.47 5.19
C LEU A 41 -11.92 -14.96 4.97
N SER A 42 -11.71 -16.27 5.02
CA SER A 42 -10.37 -16.89 4.98
C SER A 42 -9.44 -16.34 3.87
N PRO A 43 -9.88 -16.17 2.61
CA PRO A 43 -9.02 -15.60 1.56
C PRO A 43 -8.52 -14.18 1.89
N PHE A 44 -9.35 -13.38 2.57
CA PHE A 44 -9.04 -12.00 2.91
C PHE A 44 -8.17 -11.88 4.16
N GLN A 45 -8.16 -12.88 5.06
CA GLN A 45 -7.18 -12.93 6.15
C GLN A 45 -5.76 -13.09 5.60
N VAL A 46 -5.57 -14.02 4.66
CA VAL A 46 -4.28 -14.22 3.99
C VAL A 46 -3.88 -12.99 3.18
N LEU A 47 -4.83 -12.42 2.42
CA LEU A 47 -4.59 -11.23 1.63
C LEU A 47 -4.25 -10.00 2.49
N TYR A 48 -4.83 -9.90 3.68
CA TYR A 48 -4.51 -8.84 4.63
C TYR A 48 -3.04 -8.91 5.02
N ARG A 49 -2.53 -10.10 5.31
CA ARG A 49 -1.11 -10.29 5.65
C ARG A 49 -0.18 -9.96 4.49
N VAL A 50 -0.56 -10.31 3.26
CA VAL A 50 0.19 -9.89 2.05
C VAL A 50 0.22 -8.38 1.93
N CYS A 51 -0.93 -7.73 2.10
CA CYS A 51 -1.06 -6.28 2.04
C CYS A 51 -0.21 -5.59 3.11
N GLU A 52 -0.27 -6.05 4.35
CA GLU A 52 0.50 -5.52 5.47
C GLU A 52 2.02 -5.55 5.22
N LEU A 53 2.52 -6.57 4.54
CA LEU A 53 3.96 -6.75 4.35
C LEU A 53 4.47 -6.17 3.02
N ASN A 54 3.65 -6.18 1.97
CA ASN A 54 4.13 -5.96 0.60
C ASN A 54 3.45 -4.82 -0.15
N TRP A 55 2.27 -4.37 0.28
CA TRP A 55 1.53 -3.35 -0.46
C TRP A 55 1.35 -2.07 0.35
N LEU A 56 0.97 -2.18 1.61
CA LEU A 56 0.75 -1.06 2.52
C LEU A 56 1.40 -1.32 3.89
N PRO A 57 2.75 -1.41 3.93
CA PRO A 57 3.52 -1.57 5.16
C PRO A 57 3.38 -0.38 6.09
N GLY A 58 3.53 -0.66 7.38
CA GLY A 58 3.44 0.34 8.44
C GLY A 58 2.92 -0.26 9.74
N SER A 59 2.96 0.52 10.82
CA SER A 59 2.44 0.11 12.11
C SER A 59 0.93 -0.11 12.07
N ASP A 60 0.44 -1.03 12.91
CA ASP A 60 -0.98 -1.40 13.04
C ASP A 60 -1.79 -0.32 13.79
N THR A 61 -1.74 0.91 13.30
CA THR A 61 -2.64 1.96 13.73
C THR A 61 -4.02 1.75 13.13
N ASP A 62 -5.06 2.20 13.85
CA ASP A 62 -6.44 2.23 13.38
C ASP A 62 -6.59 2.76 11.95
N SER A 63 -5.87 3.85 11.62
CA SER A 63 -5.88 4.46 10.29
C SER A 63 -5.30 3.52 9.22
N MET A 64 -4.17 2.89 9.52
CA MET A 64 -3.49 1.97 8.61
C MET A 64 -4.34 0.73 8.33
N MET A 65 -4.91 0.13 9.38
CA MET A 65 -5.82 -1.01 9.25
C MET A 65 -7.02 -0.67 8.36
N LYS A 66 -7.64 0.49 8.55
CA LYS A 66 -8.76 0.97 7.72
C LYS A 66 -8.35 1.12 6.25
N ASN A 67 -7.17 1.64 5.98
CA ASN A 67 -6.65 1.77 4.62
C ASN A 67 -6.38 0.42 3.97
N ARG A 68 -5.80 -0.54 4.70
CA ARG A 68 -5.60 -1.91 4.22
C ARG A 68 -6.94 -2.57 3.84
N LEU A 69 -7.97 -2.43 4.66
CA LEU A 69 -9.30 -2.96 4.35
C LEU A 69 -9.91 -2.35 3.08
N ARG A 70 -9.75 -1.04 2.88
CA ARG A 70 -10.18 -0.36 1.65
C ARG A 70 -9.43 -0.86 0.42
N LEU A 71 -8.12 -1.04 0.53
CA LEU A 71 -7.28 -1.57 -0.56
C LEU A 71 -7.66 -3.02 -0.88
N LEU A 72 -7.82 -3.87 0.13
CA LEU A 72 -8.30 -5.25 -0.01
C LEU A 72 -9.65 -5.31 -0.72
N TYR A 73 -10.59 -4.44 -0.35
CA TYR A 73 -11.88 -4.35 -1.03
C TYR A 73 -11.72 -4.01 -2.51
N ALA A 74 -10.88 -3.04 -2.86
CA ALA A 74 -10.61 -2.68 -4.25
C ALA A 74 -9.99 -3.85 -5.04
N VAL A 75 -9.02 -4.56 -4.45
CA VAL A 75 -8.42 -5.78 -5.04
C VAL A 75 -9.47 -6.88 -5.23
N ALA A 76 -10.30 -7.14 -4.21
CA ALA A 76 -11.35 -8.15 -4.28
C ALA A 76 -12.44 -7.83 -5.30
N LYS A 77 -12.67 -6.54 -5.58
CA LYS A 77 -13.54 -6.05 -6.65
C LYS A 77 -12.84 -5.93 -8.00
N ARG A 78 -11.59 -6.39 -8.11
CA ARG A 78 -10.75 -6.33 -9.32
C ARG A 78 -10.67 -4.92 -9.90
N LYS A 79 -10.60 -3.91 -9.03
CA LYS A 79 -10.43 -2.52 -9.44
C LYS A 79 -8.97 -2.27 -9.84
N PRO A 80 -8.72 -1.53 -10.92
CA PRO A 80 -7.36 -1.18 -11.32
C PRO A 80 -6.74 -0.27 -10.26
N ILE A 81 -5.56 -0.62 -9.77
CA ILE A 81 -4.81 0.17 -8.79
C ILE A 81 -3.43 0.39 -9.39
N ASP A 82 -3.02 1.64 -9.48
CA ASP A 82 -1.64 1.98 -9.80
C ASP A 82 -0.75 1.69 -8.59
N PHE A 83 -0.05 0.56 -8.65
CA PHE A 83 0.86 0.16 -7.58
C PHE A 83 2.09 1.06 -7.49
N GLY A 84 2.58 1.59 -8.62
CA GLY A 84 3.74 2.47 -8.63
C GLY A 84 3.45 3.77 -7.88
N HIS A 85 2.31 4.39 -8.16
CA HIS A 85 1.83 5.57 -7.43
C HIS A 85 1.59 5.26 -5.94
N LEU A 86 0.99 4.10 -5.64
CA LEU A 86 0.76 3.66 -4.27
C LEU A 86 2.06 3.50 -3.46
N VAL A 87 3.12 2.96 -4.07
CA VAL A 87 4.45 2.85 -3.43
C VAL A 87 5.09 4.22 -3.30
N TYR A 88 5.04 5.04 -4.35
CA TYR A 88 5.60 6.39 -4.36
C TYR A 88 5.05 7.24 -3.22
N ASP A 89 3.72 7.30 -3.06
CA ASP A 89 3.05 8.08 -2.02
C ASP A 89 3.56 7.68 -0.62
N GLN A 90 3.69 6.37 -0.38
CA GLN A 90 4.16 5.89 0.92
C GLN A 90 5.61 6.27 1.19
N VAL A 91 6.48 6.20 0.17
CA VAL A 91 7.90 6.56 0.33
C VAL A 91 8.01 8.04 0.66
N ILE A 92 7.28 8.90 -0.05
CA ILE A 92 7.22 10.33 0.23
C ILE A 92 6.68 10.59 1.64
N GLU A 93 5.55 9.98 2.02
CA GLU A 93 4.95 10.12 3.35
C GLU A 93 5.91 9.73 4.49
N VAL A 94 6.75 8.70 4.29
CA VAL A 94 7.77 8.28 5.26
C VAL A 94 8.94 9.27 5.29
N THR A 95 9.42 9.73 4.14
CA THR A 95 10.54 10.69 4.08
C THR A 95 10.22 12.04 4.73
N CYS A 96 8.95 12.45 4.75
CA CYS A 96 8.51 13.67 5.44
C CYS A 96 8.48 13.53 6.97
N LYS A 97 8.50 12.30 7.51
CA LYS A 97 8.52 12.03 8.95
C LYS A 97 9.97 11.83 9.37
N THR A 98 10.64 12.94 9.69
CA THR A 98 12.06 13.12 10.03
C THR A 98 12.57 12.36 11.28
N ASP A 99 12.04 11.19 11.61
CA ASP A 99 12.63 10.31 12.63
C ASP A 99 13.56 9.30 11.97
N TRP A 100 14.86 9.46 12.24
CA TRP A 100 15.94 8.63 11.70
C TRP A 100 15.88 7.15 12.11
N ASP A 101 15.05 6.80 13.11
CA ASP A 101 14.82 5.43 13.58
C ASP A 101 13.72 4.68 12.80
N THR A 102 13.10 5.32 11.80
CA THR A 102 12.03 4.68 11.03
C THR A 102 12.62 3.74 9.97
N ASN A 103 12.34 2.44 10.08
CA ASN A 103 12.73 1.46 9.06
C ASN A 103 12.20 1.86 7.68
N LEU A 104 13.06 1.82 6.67
CA LEU A 104 12.69 2.10 5.28
C LEU A 104 11.62 1.11 4.81
N ILE A 105 10.53 1.64 4.26
CA ILE A 105 9.49 0.82 3.62
C ILE A 105 9.96 0.33 2.25
N PHE A 106 9.56 -0.88 1.86
CA PHE A 106 9.94 -1.50 0.58
C PHE A 106 11.45 -1.51 0.26
N PRO A 107 12.34 -1.88 1.21
CA PRO A 107 13.78 -1.73 1.04
C PRO A 107 14.31 -2.48 -0.20
N ASN A 108 13.79 -3.69 -0.45
CA ASN A 108 14.17 -4.48 -1.62
C ASN A 108 13.74 -3.85 -2.94
N LEU A 109 12.53 -3.26 -2.98
CA LEU A 109 12.02 -2.62 -4.20
C LEU A 109 12.81 -1.36 -4.51
N ILE A 110 13.07 -0.53 -3.49
CA ILE A 110 13.88 0.69 -3.62
C ILE A 110 15.28 0.31 -4.10
N TYR A 111 15.93 -0.65 -3.44
CA TYR A 111 17.25 -1.12 -3.85
C TYR A 111 17.26 -1.64 -5.29
N GLN A 112 16.30 -2.49 -5.68
CA GLN A 112 16.23 -3.00 -7.04
C GLN A 112 15.99 -1.90 -8.07
N LEU A 113 15.16 -0.89 -7.76
CA LEU A 113 14.94 0.26 -8.64
C LEU A 113 16.21 1.07 -8.81
N LEU A 114 16.95 1.34 -7.73
CA LEU A 114 18.23 2.04 -7.77
C LEU A 114 19.27 1.26 -8.59
N MET A 115 19.32 -0.07 -8.45
CA MET A 115 20.22 -0.93 -9.23
C MET A 115 19.82 -1.03 -10.72
N LEU A 116 18.55 -0.84 -11.05
CA LEU A 116 18.05 -0.81 -12.43
C LEU A 116 18.23 0.55 -13.10
N GLN A 117 18.28 1.63 -12.31
CA GLN A 117 18.70 2.93 -12.81
C GLN A 117 20.15 2.82 -13.26
N LYS A 118 20.42 3.14 -14.54
CA LYS A 118 21.79 3.28 -15.04
C LYS A 118 22.51 4.38 -14.26
N GLU A 119 23.84 4.41 -14.33
CA GLU A 119 24.66 5.50 -13.77
C GLU A 119 23.96 6.85 -13.94
N VAL A 120 23.62 7.48 -12.81
CA VAL A 120 23.07 8.83 -12.80
C VAL A 120 24.18 9.71 -13.36
N PRO A 121 24.00 10.33 -14.54
CA PRO A 121 25.03 11.19 -15.10
C PRO A 121 25.28 12.32 -14.10
N LEU A 122 26.53 12.49 -13.68
CA LEU A 122 26.91 13.63 -12.85
C LEU A 122 26.53 14.91 -13.60
N LEU A 123 25.71 15.75 -12.96
CA LEU A 123 25.41 17.06 -13.48
C LEU A 123 26.59 18.00 -13.18
N PRO A 124 26.81 19.04 -14.01
CA PRO A 124 27.85 20.03 -13.72
C PRO A 124 27.58 20.67 -12.35
N GLY A 125 28.46 20.41 -11.38
CA GLY A 125 28.29 20.85 -9.98
C GLY A 125 28.15 19.72 -8.95
N ASP A 126 28.04 18.46 -9.38
CA ASP A 126 28.02 17.28 -8.51
C ASP A 126 29.45 16.79 -8.12
N GLU A 127 30.50 17.56 -8.43
CA GLU A 127 31.87 17.26 -7.98
C GLU A 127 31.95 17.42 -6.45
N GLU A 128 32.38 16.35 -5.75
CA GLU A 128 32.67 16.40 -4.31
C GLU A 128 33.76 17.44 -3.99
N PRO A 129 33.71 18.07 -2.79
CA PRO A 129 34.69 19.07 -2.36
C PRO A 129 36.12 18.53 -2.18
#